data_AF-A0AAD9BKB8-F1
#
_entry.id   AF-A0AAD9BKB8-F1
#
_cell.length_a   1.000
_cell.length_b   1.000
_cell.length_c   1.000
_cell.angle_alpha   90.00
_cell.angle_beta   90.00
_cell.angle_gamma   90.00
#
_symmetry.space_group_name_H-M   'P 1'
#
loop_
_entity.id
_entity.type
_entity.pdbx_description
1 polymer ?
#
loop_
_entity_poly.entity_id
_entity_poly.type
_entity_poly.pdbx_seq_one_letter_code
_entity_poly.pdbx_strand_id
1 'polypeptide(L)'
;MEAPSYPLDPDLLREVLECPICLETYNQTQMRPKLLQCGHTVCRQCLEKLLANTINGVRCPFCSRVSRMSSISQLADNLTVLKILDCTTSCSAATAALMCKSCCNRLPRQYCHDCATFLCELCKEEGHLHQGHSIQPIRVAAEQRRKELGGKLASLRDVMSEIQKKKSAIDNISKSLRLKYQAVQQDYVSAELRLQEELGRSRRTFTTSMAEVEKLNGQVLEEQTYHLNIAEVTVVSRCDYLTMLVRQSDIALLKDDGEGRDDEEIDLSSSLPTMFQLQEPELVRTEHTKPVEVGQVTTNTFTVNTEDEESGLEVALEGDLAV
;
A
#
# COMPACT_ATOMS: atom_id res chain seq x y z
N MET A 1 -28.39 2.25 -9.50
CA MET A 1 -28.66 2.32 -10.96
C MET A 1 -29.55 3.52 -11.19
N GLU A 2 -28.95 4.69 -11.39
CA GLU A 2 -29.70 5.86 -11.86
C GLU A 2 -29.91 5.70 -13.37
N ALA A 3 -31.16 5.77 -13.81
CA ALA A 3 -31.48 5.71 -15.23
C ALA A 3 -30.82 6.89 -15.95
N PRO A 4 -30.25 6.69 -17.16
CA PRO A 4 -29.71 7.80 -17.93
C PRO A 4 -30.85 8.74 -18.28
N SER A 5 -30.88 9.91 -17.64
CA SER A 5 -31.72 11.03 -18.04
C SER A 5 -31.17 11.55 -19.36
N TYR A 6 -31.71 11.05 -20.48
CA TYR A 6 -31.42 11.65 -21.77
C TYR A 6 -31.97 13.09 -21.74
N PRO A 7 -31.12 14.11 -21.86
CA PRO A 7 -31.63 15.47 -21.97
C PRO A 7 -32.47 15.56 -23.23
N LEU A 8 -33.73 16.00 -23.08
CA LEU A 8 -34.61 16.27 -24.21
C LEU A 8 -33.89 17.20 -25.19
N ASP A 9 -33.90 16.85 -26.48
CA ASP A 9 -33.26 17.65 -27.51
C ASP A 9 -33.87 19.07 -27.51
N PRO A 10 -33.07 20.12 -27.24
CA PRO A 10 -33.55 21.50 -27.24
C PRO A 10 -34.19 21.89 -28.56
N ASP A 11 -33.76 21.32 -29.69
CA ASP A 11 -34.35 21.64 -30.99
C ASP A 11 -35.73 21.01 -31.17
N LEU A 12 -35.92 19.77 -30.70
CA LEU A 12 -37.22 19.10 -30.69
C LEU A 12 -38.23 19.79 -29.76
N LEU A 13 -37.77 20.29 -28.61
CA LEU A 13 -38.61 21.07 -27.69
C LEU A 13 -39.18 22.32 -28.35
N ARG A 14 -38.43 22.96 -29.26
CA ARG A 14 -38.86 24.19 -29.95
C ARG A 14 -39.93 23.90 -30.99
N GLU A 15 -39.77 22.84 -31.75
CA GLU A 15 -40.75 22.41 -32.75
C GLU A 15 -42.12 22.15 -32.13
N VAL A 16 -42.13 21.68 -30.87
CA VAL A 16 -43.35 21.37 -30.14
C VAL A 16 -43.94 22.59 -29.41
N LEU A 17 -43.09 23.48 -28.87
CA LEU A 17 -43.52 24.54 -27.94
C LEU A 17 -43.56 25.95 -28.54
N GLU A 18 -42.95 26.21 -29.70
CA GLU A 18 -42.96 27.51 -30.36
C GLU A 18 -43.94 27.53 -31.55
N CYS A 19 -44.54 28.70 -31.80
CA CYS A 19 -45.32 28.92 -33.01
C CYS A 19 -44.37 29.01 -34.22
N PRO A 20 -44.52 28.19 -35.27
CA PRO A 20 -43.63 28.20 -36.42
C PRO A 20 -43.70 29.47 -37.29
N ILE A 21 -44.67 30.36 -37.03
CA ILE A 21 -44.84 31.62 -37.77
C ILE A 21 -44.13 32.78 -37.08
N CYS A 22 -44.39 32.98 -35.79
CA CYS A 22 -43.82 34.11 -35.04
C CYS A 22 -42.68 33.71 -34.09
N LEU A 23 -42.37 32.42 -33.98
CA LEU A 23 -41.33 31.84 -33.13
C LEU A 23 -41.50 32.18 -31.64
N GLU A 24 -42.72 32.55 -31.24
CA GLU A 24 -43.09 32.78 -29.84
C GLU A 24 -43.56 31.48 -29.19
N THR A 25 -43.21 31.28 -27.93
CA THR A 25 -43.67 30.12 -27.15
C THR A 25 -45.19 30.16 -27.00
N TYR A 26 -45.83 29.01 -27.19
CA TYR A 26 -47.25 28.86 -26.95
C TYR A 26 -47.59 29.14 -25.47
N ASN A 27 -48.77 29.71 -25.21
CA ASN A 27 -49.26 29.97 -23.86
C ASN A 27 -50.79 29.79 -23.77
N GLN A 28 -51.37 29.94 -22.59
CA GLN A 28 -52.81 29.72 -22.42
C GLN A 28 -53.70 30.81 -23.05
N THR A 29 -53.15 31.97 -23.44
CA THR A 29 -53.90 33.18 -23.81
C THR A 29 -53.72 33.58 -25.28
N GLN A 30 -52.88 34.56 -25.58
CA GLN A 30 -52.68 35.14 -26.92
C GLN A 30 -51.94 34.19 -27.85
N MET A 31 -51.01 33.42 -27.29
CA MET A 31 -50.23 32.42 -28.00
C MET A 31 -50.85 31.03 -27.85
N ARG A 32 -52.18 30.93 -27.76
CA ARG A 32 -52.85 29.64 -27.62
C ARG A 32 -52.69 28.79 -28.87
N PRO A 33 -52.16 27.55 -28.78
CA PRO A 33 -51.92 26.70 -29.94
C PRO A 33 -53.25 26.15 -30.48
N LYS A 34 -53.59 26.49 -31.72
CA LYS A 34 -54.82 26.04 -32.40
C LYS A 34 -54.46 25.02 -33.48
N LEU A 35 -55.21 23.93 -33.54
CA LEU A 35 -55.09 22.90 -34.57
C LEU A 35 -55.92 23.28 -35.79
N LEU A 36 -55.25 23.44 -36.94
CA LEU A 36 -55.90 23.52 -38.24
C LEU A 36 -56.48 22.14 -38.63
N GLN A 37 -57.44 22.11 -39.55
CA GLN A 37 -58.06 20.85 -40.04
C GLN A 37 -57.05 19.91 -40.73
N CYS A 38 -55.89 20.44 -41.13
CA CYS A 38 -54.77 19.66 -41.64
C CYS A 38 -53.84 19.08 -40.57
N GLY A 39 -54.09 19.36 -39.28
CA GLY A 39 -53.28 18.90 -38.15
C GLY A 39 -52.12 19.82 -37.75
N HIS A 40 -51.77 20.82 -38.56
CA HIS A 40 -50.74 21.80 -38.19
C HIS A 40 -51.21 22.72 -37.07
N THR A 41 -50.31 23.04 -36.15
CA THR A 41 -50.58 23.93 -35.02
C THR A 41 -50.07 25.33 -35.31
N VAL A 42 -50.91 26.35 -35.09
CA VAL A 42 -50.56 27.77 -35.22
C VAL A 42 -51.14 28.52 -34.04
N CYS A 43 -50.45 29.55 -33.53
CA CYS A 43 -50.97 30.31 -32.41
C CYS A 43 -52.20 31.15 -32.81
N ARG A 44 -53.08 31.41 -31.85
CA ARG A 44 -54.26 32.25 -32.03
C ARG A 44 -53.93 33.59 -32.67
N GLN A 45 -52.93 34.31 -32.17
CA GLN A 45 -52.56 35.63 -32.70
C GLN A 45 -52.11 35.60 -34.17
N CYS A 46 -51.36 34.57 -34.59
CA CYS A 46 -50.99 34.42 -35.99
C CYS A 46 -52.20 34.02 -36.85
N LEU A 47 -53.11 33.22 -36.33
CA LEU A 47 -54.36 32.90 -37.02
C LEU A 47 -55.28 34.10 -37.18
N GLU A 48 -55.33 35.02 -36.22
CA GLU A 48 -56.08 36.28 -36.35
C GLU A 48 -55.57 37.11 -37.53
N LYS A 49 -54.23 37.22 -37.66
CA LYS A 49 -53.60 37.91 -38.81
C LYS A 49 -53.86 37.19 -40.13
N LEU A 50 -53.83 35.86 -40.15
CA LEU A 50 -54.10 35.08 -41.37
C LEU A 50 -55.57 35.14 -41.77
N LEU A 51 -56.50 35.09 -40.81
CA LEU A 51 -57.93 35.16 -41.05
C LEU A 51 -58.35 36.54 -41.57
N ALA A 52 -57.73 37.62 -41.07
CA ALA A 52 -57.97 38.98 -41.54
C ALA A 52 -57.76 39.15 -43.06
N ASN A 53 -56.94 38.30 -43.67
CA ASN A 53 -56.61 38.34 -45.10
C ASN A 53 -57.46 37.37 -45.94
N THR A 54 -58.49 36.72 -45.38
CA THR A 54 -59.26 35.66 -46.06
C THR A 54 -60.75 35.69 -45.68
N ILE A 55 -61.65 35.46 -46.65
CA ILE A 55 -63.10 35.67 -46.44
C ILE A 55 -63.81 34.41 -45.89
N ASN A 56 -63.27 33.20 -46.09
CA ASN A 56 -63.98 31.94 -45.78
C ASN A 56 -63.09 30.86 -45.11
N GLY A 57 -62.08 31.28 -44.36
CA GLY A 57 -61.19 30.40 -43.60
C GLY A 57 -59.72 30.52 -43.98
N VAL A 58 -58.86 29.92 -43.16
CA VAL A 58 -57.41 30.11 -43.23
C VAL A 58 -56.76 29.05 -44.11
N ARG A 59 -55.91 29.49 -45.05
CA ARG A 59 -55.00 28.60 -45.79
C ARG A 59 -53.78 28.30 -44.92
N CYS A 60 -53.51 27.02 -44.68
CA CYS A 60 -52.34 26.61 -43.90
C CYS A 60 -51.04 27.01 -44.63
N PRO A 61 -50.10 27.72 -43.97
CA PRO A 61 -48.84 28.14 -44.61
C PRO A 61 -47.87 26.97 -44.86
N PHE A 62 -48.06 25.82 -44.20
CA PHE A 62 -47.14 24.67 -44.28
C PHE A 62 -47.55 23.64 -45.33
N CYS A 63 -48.85 23.46 -45.57
CA CYS A 63 -49.37 22.43 -46.49
C CYS A 63 -50.41 22.94 -47.48
N SER A 64 -50.67 24.25 -47.53
CA SER A 64 -51.64 24.89 -48.42
C SER A 64 -53.11 24.43 -48.29
N ARG A 65 -53.43 23.49 -47.40
CA ARG A 65 -54.80 23.02 -47.16
C ARG A 65 -55.62 24.08 -46.42
N VAL A 66 -56.84 24.33 -46.88
CA VAL A 66 -57.73 25.35 -46.31
C VAL A 66 -58.53 24.75 -45.17
N SER A 67 -58.49 25.40 -44.01
CA SER A 67 -59.40 25.11 -42.90
C SER A 67 -60.56 26.08 -42.97
N ARG A 68 -61.76 25.59 -43.29
CA ARG A 68 -62.97 26.42 -43.38
C ARG A 68 -63.48 26.72 -41.97
N MET A 69 -63.62 28.00 -41.64
CA MET A 69 -64.12 28.48 -40.35
C MET A 69 -64.63 29.91 -40.48
N SER A 70 -65.61 30.28 -39.66
CA SER A 70 -66.06 31.68 -39.53
C SER A 70 -65.50 32.38 -38.29
N SER A 71 -64.93 31.62 -37.35
CA SER A 71 -64.22 32.15 -36.17
C SER A 71 -63.15 31.17 -35.70
N ILE A 72 -62.05 31.70 -35.16
CA ILE A 72 -60.91 30.91 -34.63
C ILE A 72 -61.34 30.02 -33.46
N SER A 73 -62.40 30.40 -32.74
CA SER A 73 -62.98 29.59 -31.67
C SER A 73 -63.51 28.22 -32.14
N GLN A 74 -63.76 28.06 -33.44
CA GLN A 74 -64.21 26.77 -34.03
C GLN A 74 -63.06 25.76 -34.19
N LEU A 75 -61.81 26.20 -34.12
CA LEU A 75 -60.67 25.30 -34.14
C LEU A 75 -60.45 24.69 -32.75
N ALA A 76 -60.08 23.41 -32.73
CA ALA A 76 -59.62 22.77 -31.51
C ALA A 76 -58.30 23.36 -31.04
N ASP A 77 -58.09 23.42 -29.72
CA ASP A 77 -56.78 23.71 -29.16
C ASP A 77 -55.88 22.47 -29.27
N ASN A 78 -54.58 22.65 -29.46
CA ASN A 78 -53.63 21.57 -29.27
C ASN A 78 -53.41 21.35 -27.76
N LEU A 79 -54.32 20.57 -27.16
CA LEU A 79 -54.30 20.28 -25.74
C LEU A 79 -53.04 19.51 -25.30
N THR A 80 -52.37 18.79 -26.20
CA THR A 80 -51.10 18.12 -25.90
C THR A 80 -50.00 19.14 -25.66
N VAL A 81 -49.86 20.15 -26.53
CA VAL A 81 -48.90 21.25 -26.35
C VAL A 81 -49.24 22.04 -25.08
N LEU A 82 -50.51 22.33 -24.82
CA LEU A 82 -50.92 22.99 -23.59
C LEU A 82 -50.63 22.16 -22.34
N LYS A 83 -50.86 20.84 -22.36
CA LYS A 83 -50.50 19.95 -21.25
C LYS A 83 -49.00 19.88 -21.04
N ILE A 84 -48.19 19.89 -22.10
CA ILE A 84 -46.73 19.96 -21.96
C ILE A 84 -46.34 21.29 -21.33
N LEU A 85 -46.93 22.41 -21.76
CA LEU A 85 -46.71 23.72 -21.15
C LEU A 85 -47.17 23.77 -19.69
N ASP A 86 -48.30 23.15 -19.37
CA ASP A 86 -48.86 23.06 -18.02
C ASP A 86 -47.99 22.16 -17.13
N CYS A 87 -47.45 21.05 -17.65
CA CYS A 87 -46.45 20.23 -16.97
C CYS A 87 -45.13 20.99 -16.79
N THR A 88 -44.76 21.86 -17.73
CA THR A 88 -43.58 22.73 -17.57
C THR A 88 -43.82 23.88 -16.59
N THR A 89 -45.06 24.35 -16.39
CA THR A 89 -45.36 25.43 -15.44
C THR A 89 -45.73 24.92 -14.04
N SER A 90 -46.26 23.70 -13.93
CA SER A 90 -46.57 23.01 -12.65
C SER A 90 -45.38 22.28 -12.03
N CYS A 91 -44.23 22.19 -12.73
CA CYS A 91 -42.97 21.64 -12.21
C CYS A 91 -41.83 22.68 -12.15
N SER A 92 -41.74 23.43 -11.04
CA SER A 92 -40.52 24.03 -10.45
C SER A 92 -39.64 25.01 -11.26
N ALA A 93 -38.64 25.60 -10.61
CA ALA A 93 -37.61 26.49 -11.17
C ALA A 93 -36.87 25.96 -12.43
N ALA A 94 -37.00 24.67 -12.73
CA ALA A 94 -36.35 23.97 -13.84
C ALA A 94 -36.76 24.49 -15.23
N THR A 95 -37.99 24.96 -15.43
CA THR A 95 -38.47 25.44 -16.74
C THR A 95 -38.21 26.90 -16.98
N ALA A 96 -38.19 27.71 -15.92
CA ALA A 96 -37.63 29.05 -15.96
C ALA A 96 -36.13 29.04 -16.35
N ALA A 97 -35.41 27.96 -16.02
CA ALA A 97 -34.00 27.78 -16.41
C ALA A 97 -33.81 27.39 -17.89
N LEU A 98 -34.86 26.93 -18.57
CA LEU A 98 -34.84 26.59 -20.00
C LEU A 98 -35.26 27.75 -20.90
N MET A 99 -35.75 28.85 -20.32
CA MET A 99 -36.21 30.04 -21.04
C MET A 99 -35.09 31.08 -21.19
N CYS A 100 -35.22 31.95 -22.17
CA CYS A 100 -34.40 33.15 -22.32
C CYS A 100 -34.43 33.96 -21.02
N LYS A 101 -33.24 34.28 -20.49
CA LYS A 101 -33.12 34.94 -19.19
C LYS A 101 -33.73 36.35 -19.18
N SER A 102 -33.70 37.06 -20.30
CA SER A 102 -34.15 38.46 -20.38
C SER A 102 -35.65 38.61 -20.58
N CYS A 103 -36.29 37.77 -21.40
CA CYS A 103 -37.72 37.91 -21.72
C CYS A 103 -38.62 36.86 -21.07
N CYS A 104 -38.04 35.77 -20.53
CA CYS A 104 -38.75 34.66 -19.88
C CYS A 104 -39.85 33.98 -20.72
N ASN A 105 -39.94 34.29 -22.02
CA ASN A 105 -41.05 33.91 -22.90
C ASN A 105 -40.62 33.16 -24.16
N ARG A 106 -39.32 33.08 -24.47
CA ARG A 106 -38.79 32.41 -25.67
C ARG A 106 -37.67 31.46 -25.29
N LEU A 107 -37.47 30.39 -26.06
CA LEU A 107 -36.35 29.48 -25.82
C LEU A 107 -35.04 30.13 -26.28
N PRO A 108 -33.95 30.01 -25.50
CA PRO A 108 -32.70 30.63 -25.84
C PRO A 108 -32.05 29.94 -27.06
N ARG A 109 -31.33 30.72 -27.85
CA ARG A 109 -30.53 30.27 -29.02
C ARG A 109 -29.05 30.66 -28.88
N GLN A 110 -28.80 31.69 -28.10
CA GLN A 110 -27.54 32.40 -28.00
C GLN A 110 -27.02 32.36 -26.57
N TYR A 111 -25.70 32.32 -26.42
CA TYR A 111 -25.01 32.42 -25.14
C TYR A 111 -24.13 33.68 -25.17
N CYS A 112 -24.28 34.52 -24.15
CA CYS A 112 -23.43 35.69 -23.93
C CYS A 112 -22.34 35.32 -22.92
N HIS A 113 -21.07 35.42 -23.32
CA HIS A 113 -19.94 35.11 -22.44
C HIS A 113 -19.77 36.12 -21.31
N ASP A 114 -19.90 37.42 -21.63
CA ASP A 114 -19.64 38.49 -20.66
C ASP A 114 -20.71 38.53 -19.55
N CYS A 115 -21.94 38.18 -19.89
CA CYS A 115 -23.05 38.11 -18.93
C CYS A 115 -23.26 36.71 -18.34
N ALA A 116 -22.61 35.68 -18.90
CA ALA A 116 -22.82 34.28 -18.56
C ALA A 116 -24.30 33.83 -18.59
N THR A 117 -25.06 34.30 -19.58
CA THR A 117 -26.51 34.04 -19.69
C THR A 117 -26.93 33.52 -21.06
N PHE A 118 -28.09 32.83 -21.10
CA PHE A 118 -28.71 32.29 -22.30
C PHE A 118 -29.85 33.19 -22.78
N LEU A 119 -29.84 33.53 -24.07
CA LEU A 119 -30.70 34.55 -24.68
C LEU A 119 -31.39 34.02 -25.94
N CYS A 120 -32.59 34.52 -26.26
CA CYS A 120 -33.21 34.35 -27.58
C CYS A 120 -32.61 35.34 -28.61
N GLU A 121 -32.89 35.17 -29.90
CA GLU A 121 -32.31 36.00 -30.97
C GLU A 121 -32.60 37.50 -30.79
N LEU A 122 -33.84 37.86 -30.44
CA LEU A 122 -34.24 39.26 -30.29
C LEU A 122 -33.59 39.91 -29.07
N CYS A 123 -33.49 39.20 -27.94
CA CYS A 123 -32.81 39.72 -26.75
C CYS A 123 -31.28 39.85 -26.94
N LYS A 124 -30.70 39.07 -27.86
CA LYS A 124 -29.32 39.26 -28.30
C LYS A 124 -29.16 40.65 -28.94
N GLU A 125 -30.03 41.00 -29.89
CA GLU A 125 -29.95 42.27 -30.63
C GLU A 125 -30.28 43.47 -29.75
N GLU A 126 -31.39 43.44 -29.02
CA GLU A 126 -31.89 44.60 -28.28
C GLU A 126 -31.05 44.96 -27.03
N GLY A 127 -30.34 43.99 -26.45
CA GLY A 127 -29.71 44.16 -25.13
C GLY A 127 -28.20 43.97 -25.08
N HIS A 128 -27.63 43.07 -25.88
CA HIS A 128 -26.24 42.63 -25.68
C HIS A 128 -25.33 42.93 -26.88
N LEU A 129 -25.86 42.90 -28.11
CA LEU A 129 -25.05 43.14 -29.31
C LEU A 129 -24.62 44.61 -29.40
N HIS A 130 -25.52 45.55 -29.07
CA HIS A 130 -25.20 46.99 -29.02
C HIS A 130 -24.19 47.38 -27.93
N GLN A 131 -24.03 46.52 -26.91
CA GLN A 131 -23.07 46.71 -25.82
C GLN A 131 -21.68 46.12 -26.14
N GLY A 132 -21.52 45.50 -27.31
CA GLY A 132 -20.26 44.89 -27.74
C GLY A 132 -19.95 43.56 -27.06
N HIS A 133 -20.95 42.90 -26.45
CA HIS A 133 -20.74 41.64 -25.78
C HIS A 133 -20.43 40.49 -26.76
N SER A 134 -19.60 39.56 -26.30
CA SER A 134 -19.23 38.34 -27.02
C SER A 134 -20.37 37.32 -26.93
N ILE A 135 -21.11 37.16 -28.03
CA ILE A 135 -22.29 36.32 -28.13
C ILE A 135 -22.08 35.29 -29.23
N GLN A 136 -22.43 34.03 -28.95
CA GLN A 136 -22.39 32.96 -29.95
C GLN A 136 -23.54 31.97 -29.77
N PRO A 137 -23.87 31.16 -30.79
CA PRO A 137 -24.90 30.13 -30.66
C PRO A 137 -24.54 29.16 -29.53
N ILE A 138 -25.55 28.74 -28.76
CA ILE A 138 -25.37 27.87 -27.59
C ILE A 138 -24.61 26.60 -27.97
N ARG A 139 -24.91 26.01 -29.13
CA ARG A 139 -24.21 24.82 -29.64
C ARG A 139 -22.70 25.04 -29.73
N VAL A 140 -22.25 26.19 -30.23
CA VAL A 140 -20.83 26.51 -30.40
C VAL A 140 -20.17 26.77 -29.04
N ALA A 141 -20.83 27.55 -28.17
CA ALA A 141 -20.35 27.78 -26.81
C ALA A 141 -20.21 26.49 -26.00
N ALA A 142 -21.21 25.62 -26.07
CA ALA A 142 -21.19 24.32 -25.41
C ALA A 142 -20.06 23.45 -25.95
N GLU A 143 -19.85 23.39 -27.26
CA GLU A 143 -18.79 22.58 -27.87
C GLU A 143 -17.39 23.08 -27.49
N GLN A 144 -17.19 24.41 -27.48
CA GLN A 144 -15.95 25.01 -27.02
C GLN A 144 -15.67 24.67 -25.55
N ARG A 145 -16.70 24.75 -24.69
CA ARG A 145 -16.57 24.40 -23.27
C ARG A 145 -16.31 22.91 -23.06
N ARG A 146 -16.96 22.03 -23.84
CA ARG A 146 -16.68 20.59 -23.84
C ARG A 146 -15.23 20.31 -24.24
N LYS A 147 -14.71 20.97 -25.27
CA LYS A 147 -13.31 20.83 -25.70
C LYS A 147 -12.33 21.28 -24.62
N GLU A 148 -12.58 22.41 -23.97
CA GLU A 148 -11.75 22.90 -22.86
C GLU A 148 -11.74 21.91 -21.68
N LEU A 149 -12.92 21.44 -21.26
CA LEU A 149 -13.05 20.46 -20.19
C LEU A 149 -12.40 19.12 -20.58
N GLY A 150 -12.55 18.69 -21.85
CA GLY A 150 -11.88 17.51 -22.40
C GLY A 150 -10.36 17.62 -22.32
N GLY A 151 -9.81 18.79 -22.65
CA GLY A 151 -8.37 19.06 -22.51
C GLY A 151 -7.89 18.96 -21.05
N LYS A 152 -8.63 19.56 -20.10
CA LYS A 152 -8.32 19.45 -18.66
C LYS A 152 -8.42 18.01 -18.16
N LEU A 153 -9.39 17.25 -18.63
CA LEU A 153 -9.54 15.83 -18.30
C LEU A 153 -8.39 14.98 -18.86
N ALA A 154 -7.88 15.30 -20.05
CA ALA A 154 -6.70 14.66 -20.60
C ALA A 154 -5.46 14.94 -19.74
N SER A 155 -5.18 16.20 -19.40
CA SER A 155 -4.04 16.54 -18.55
C SER A 155 -4.11 15.90 -17.16
N LEU A 156 -5.32 15.80 -16.57
CA LEU A 156 -5.50 15.11 -15.28
C LEU A 156 -5.23 13.61 -15.39
N ARG A 157 -5.55 12.99 -16.52
CA ARG A 157 -5.26 11.58 -16.79
C ARG A 157 -3.76 11.34 -16.89
N ASP A 158 -3.03 12.24 -17.55
CA ASP A 158 -1.58 12.16 -17.66
C ASP A 158 -0.91 12.27 -16.28
N VAL A 159 -1.30 13.28 -15.48
CA VAL A 159 -0.83 13.42 -14.10
C VAL A 159 -1.16 12.20 -13.26
N MET A 160 -2.34 11.61 -13.41
CA MET A 160 -2.71 10.38 -12.71
C MET A 160 -1.80 9.21 -13.09
N SER A 161 -1.43 9.07 -14.36
CA SER A 161 -0.46 8.07 -14.82
C SER A 161 0.91 8.26 -14.16
N GLU A 162 1.40 9.50 -14.12
CA GLU A 162 2.69 9.82 -13.49
C GLU A 162 2.69 9.54 -11.99
N ILE A 163 1.59 9.84 -11.29
CA ILE A 163 1.41 9.46 -9.88
C ILE A 163 1.46 7.94 -9.70
N GLN A 164 0.81 7.17 -10.58
CA GLN A 164 0.84 5.70 -10.51
C GLN A 164 2.24 5.15 -10.73
N LYS A 165 3.01 5.70 -11.70
CA LYS A 165 4.41 5.33 -11.90
C LYS A 165 5.25 5.61 -10.65
N LYS A 166 5.19 6.83 -10.10
CA LYS A 166 5.93 7.19 -8.87
C LYS A 166 5.54 6.30 -7.68
N LYS A 167 4.25 5.96 -7.54
CA LYS A 167 3.77 5.03 -6.50
C LYS A 167 4.38 3.63 -6.65
N SER A 168 4.46 3.12 -7.88
CA SER A 168 5.07 1.81 -8.14
C SER A 168 6.58 1.80 -7.86
N ALA A 169 7.29 2.88 -8.18
CA ALA A 169 8.71 3.03 -7.88
C ALA A 169 8.96 3.01 -6.36
N ILE A 170 8.16 3.76 -5.59
CA ILE A 170 8.26 3.78 -4.12
C ILE A 170 7.98 2.39 -3.51
N ASP A 171 6.99 1.66 -4.02
CA ASP A 171 6.68 0.30 -3.55
C ASP A 171 7.85 -0.67 -3.81
N ASN A 172 8.48 -0.58 -4.98
CA ASN A 172 9.66 -1.37 -5.32
C ASN A 172 10.86 -1.05 -4.41
N ILE A 173 11.11 0.23 -4.13
CA ILE A 173 12.17 0.65 -3.21
C ILE A 173 11.90 0.14 -1.80
N SER A 174 10.66 0.24 -1.32
CA SER A 174 10.27 -0.28 -0.01
C SER A 174 10.51 -1.79 0.10
N LYS A 175 10.16 -2.55 -0.93
CA LYS A 175 10.46 -3.99 -1.02
C LYS A 175 11.96 -4.27 -1.02
N SER A 176 12.73 -3.55 -1.82
CA SER A 176 14.20 -3.69 -1.87
C SER A 176 14.84 -3.41 -0.52
N LEU A 177 14.44 -2.34 0.16
CA LEU A 177 14.94 -1.99 1.49
C LEU A 177 14.60 -3.06 2.54
N ARG A 178 13.39 -3.63 2.50
CA ARG A 178 13.04 -4.75 3.39
C ARG A 178 13.96 -5.95 3.21
N LEU A 179 14.29 -6.31 1.97
CA LEU A 179 15.23 -7.40 1.69
C LEU A 179 16.63 -7.07 2.22
N LYS A 180 17.11 -5.83 2.06
CA LYS A 180 18.39 -5.41 2.62
C LYS A 180 18.41 -5.48 4.15
N TYR A 181 17.36 -5.05 4.83
CA TYR A 181 17.26 -5.16 6.29
C TYR A 181 17.28 -6.62 6.76
N GLN A 182 16.54 -7.50 6.07
CA GLN A 182 16.53 -8.93 6.38
C GLN A 182 17.90 -9.58 6.16
N ALA A 183 18.61 -9.21 5.09
CA ALA A 183 19.96 -9.69 4.82
C ALA A 183 20.93 -9.31 5.94
N VAL A 184 20.95 -8.03 6.36
CA VAL A 184 21.81 -7.56 7.46
C VAL A 184 21.49 -8.29 8.77
N GLN A 185 20.21 -8.55 9.05
CA GLN A 185 19.81 -9.33 10.23
C GLN A 185 20.31 -10.79 10.16
N GLN A 186 20.21 -11.43 8.99
CA GLN A 186 20.71 -12.80 8.80
C GLN A 186 22.24 -12.87 8.92
N ASP A 187 22.94 -11.86 8.40
CA ASP A 187 24.40 -11.76 8.51
C ASP A 187 24.83 -11.62 9.98
N TYR A 188 24.12 -10.80 10.76
CA TYR A 188 24.36 -10.66 12.20
C TYR A 188 24.19 -11.99 12.95
N VAL A 189 23.08 -12.69 12.72
CA VAL A 189 22.82 -14.01 13.34
C VAL A 189 23.89 -15.04 12.92
N SER A 190 24.33 -14.99 11.67
CA SER A 190 25.39 -15.87 11.17
C SER A 190 26.74 -15.58 11.82
N ALA A 191 27.06 -14.29 12.04
CA ALA A 191 28.26 -13.89 12.76
C ALA A 191 28.21 -14.30 14.24
N GLU A 192 27.06 -14.16 14.89
CA GLU A 192 26.84 -14.61 16.27
C GLU A 192 27.10 -16.12 16.40
N LEU A 193 26.54 -16.93 15.50
CA LEU A 193 26.70 -18.37 15.52
C LEU A 193 28.18 -18.78 15.40
N ARG A 194 28.95 -18.11 14.54
CA ARG A 194 30.40 -18.37 14.41
C ARG A 194 31.15 -18.10 15.70
N LEU A 195 30.86 -17.00 16.39
CA LEU A 195 31.47 -16.70 17.69
C LEU A 195 31.09 -17.75 18.75
N GLN A 196 29.83 -18.20 18.77
CA GLN A 196 29.39 -19.27 19.67
C GLN A 196 30.10 -20.60 19.38
N GLU A 197 30.32 -20.93 18.10
CA GLU A 197 31.07 -22.12 17.70
C GLU A 197 32.54 -22.07 18.15
N GLU A 198 33.20 -20.93 17.97
CA GLU A 198 34.59 -20.71 18.40
C GLU A 198 34.72 -20.82 19.91
N LEU A 199 33.84 -20.15 20.67
CA LEU A 199 33.79 -20.27 22.12
C LEU A 199 33.51 -21.72 22.55
N GLY A 200 32.62 -22.41 21.83
CA GLY A 200 32.32 -23.82 22.05
C GLY A 200 33.48 -24.76 21.75
N ARG A 201 34.34 -24.44 20.77
CA ARG A 201 35.59 -25.19 20.49
C ARG A 201 36.61 -24.94 21.58
N SER A 202 36.83 -23.68 21.96
CA SER A 202 37.74 -23.28 23.04
C SER A 202 37.38 -23.96 24.37
N ARG A 203 36.09 -24.00 24.71
CA ARG A 203 35.60 -24.72 25.90
C ARG A 203 35.89 -26.21 25.83
N ARG A 204 35.67 -26.85 24.67
CA ARG A 204 35.95 -28.28 24.48
C ARG A 204 37.43 -28.58 24.66
N THR A 205 38.31 -27.80 24.04
CA THR A 205 39.76 -27.97 24.19
C THR A 205 40.21 -27.79 25.64
N PHE A 206 39.66 -26.79 26.34
CA PHE A 206 39.93 -26.58 27.76
C PHE A 206 39.48 -27.78 28.62
N THR A 207 38.25 -28.26 28.43
CA THR A 207 37.73 -29.42 29.17
C THR A 207 38.56 -30.68 28.89
N THR A 208 38.98 -30.91 27.64
CA THR A 208 39.84 -32.06 27.30
C THR A 208 41.20 -31.97 28.00
N SER A 209 41.85 -30.80 27.98
CA SER A 209 43.13 -30.61 28.67
C SER A 209 42.99 -30.80 30.19
N MET A 210 41.91 -30.28 30.79
CA MET A 210 41.65 -30.48 32.21
C MET A 210 41.44 -31.96 32.58
N ALA A 211 40.68 -32.69 31.76
CA ALA A 211 40.46 -34.12 31.96
C ALA A 211 41.75 -34.94 31.80
N GLU A 212 42.67 -34.51 30.93
CA GLU A 212 43.98 -35.14 30.78
C GLU A 212 44.84 -34.96 32.03
N VAL A 213 44.89 -33.76 32.59
CA VAL A 213 45.58 -33.47 33.87
C VAL A 213 45.00 -34.31 35.00
N GLU A 214 43.67 -34.36 35.12
CA GLU A 214 42.98 -35.17 36.13
C GLU A 214 43.30 -36.65 35.98
N LYS A 215 43.29 -37.17 34.74
CA LYS A 215 43.65 -38.56 34.44
C LYS A 215 45.09 -38.88 34.82
N LEU A 216 46.05 -38.03 34.45
CA LEU A 216 47.46 -38.25 34.77
C LEU A 216 47.70 -38.26 36.28
N ASN A 217 47.10 -37.30 37.01
CA ASN A 217 47.16 -37.29 38.47
C ASN A 217 46.52 -38.54 39.08
N GLY A 218 45.36 -38.97 38.56
CA GLY A 218 44.68 -40.19 39.00
C GLY A 218 45.56 -41.44 38.82
N GLN A 219 46.24 -41.56 37.67
CA GLN A 219 47.17 -42.67 37.40
C GLN A 219 48.33 -42.71 38.40
N VAL A 220 48.93 -41.55 38.71
CA VAL A 220 49.99 -41.47 39.72
C VAL A 220 49.47 -41.95 41.08
N LEU A 221 48.29 -41.49 41.50
CA LEU A 221 47.69 -41.88 42.79
C LEU A 221 47.33 -43.37 42.84
N GLU A 222 46.80 -43.93 41.75
CA GLU A 222 46.52 -45.38 41.63
C GLU A 222 47.81 -46.21 41.76
N GLU A 223 48.89 -45.79 41.10
CA GLU A 223 50.20 -46.44 41.20
C GLU A 223 50.77 -46.37 42.62
N GLN A 224 50.70 -45.20 43.29
CA GLN A 224 51.12 -45.08 44.68
C GLN A 224 50.31 -46.00 45.60
N THR A 225 48.99 -46.05 45.40
CA THR A 225 48.08 -46.92 46.16
C THR A 225 48.43 -48.40 45.93
N TYR A 226 48.75 -48.78 44.69
CA TYR A 226 49.18 -50.13 44.35
C TYR A 226 50.46 -50.54 45.09
N HIS A 227 51.48 -49.67 45.11
CA HIS A 227 52.71 -49.92 45.86
C HIS A 227 52.45 -50.07 47.37
N LEU A 228 51.60 -49.21 47.93
CA LEU A 228 51.21 -49.31 49.35
C LEU A 228 50.49 -50.63 49.65
N ASN A 229 49.55 -51.06 48.80
CA ASN A 229 48.84 -52.33 48.97
C ASN A 229 49.79 -53.54 48.92
N ILE A 230 50.78 -53.54 48.02
CA ILE A 230 51.80 -54.61 47.97
C ILE A 230 52.61 -54.62 49.28
N ALA A 231 53.06 -53.45 49.74
CA ALA A 231 53.81 -53.35 50.97
C ALA A 231 52.98 -53.85 52.17
N GLU A 232 51.70 -53.45 52.26
CA GLU A 232 50.77 -53.92 53.29
C GLU A 232 50.64 -55.44 53.29
N VAL A 233 50.38 -56.06 52.12
CA VAL A 233 50.29 -57.52 52.01
C VAL A 233 51.60 -58.21 52.43
N THR A 234 52.74 -57.64 52.05
CA THR A 234 54.07 -58.17 52.42
C THR A 234 54.25 -58.14 53.94
N VAL A 235 53.92 -57.01 54.59
CA VAL A 235 53.95 -56.87 56.05
C VAL A 235 53.02 -57.86 56.72
N VAL A 236 51.75 -57.93 56.29
CA VAL A 236 50.75 -58.82 56.86
C VAL A 236 51.20 -60.28 56.75
N SER A 237 51.72 -60.70 55.59
CA SER A 237 52.21 -62.07 55.39
C SER A 237 53.39 -62.41 56.31
N ARG A 238 54.32 -61.48 56.54
CA ARG A 238 55.43 -61.65 57.47
C ARG A 238 54.94 -61.70 58.92
N CYS A 239 53.98 -60.85 59.29
CA CYS A 239 53.33 -60.89 60.60
C CYS A 239 52.66 -62.25 60.86
N ASP A 240 51.93 -62.80 59.88
CA ASP A 240 51.29 -64.12 60.00
C ASP A 240 52.33 -65.23 60.16
N TYR A 241 53.41 -65.19 59.39
CA TYR A 241 54.52 -66.13 59.50
C TYR A 241 55.19 -66.10 60.88
N LEU A 242 55.55 -64.90 61.36
CA LEU A 242 56.16 -64.73 62.69
C LEU A 242 55.18 -65.14 63.80
N THR A 243 53.90 -64.83 63.67
CA THR A 243 52.85 -65.28 64.60
C THR A 243 52.75 -66.80 64.65
N MET A 244 52.87 -67.48 63.50
CA MET A 244 52.91 -68.93 63.44
C MET A 244 54.14 -69.50 64.16
N LEU A 245 55.33 -68.93 63.92
CA LEU A 245 56.56 -69.36 64.60
C LEU A 245 56.44 -69.22 66.12
N VAL A 246 55.96 -68.08 66.61
CA VAL A 246 55.78 -67.81 68.06
C VAL A 246 54.83 -68.82 68.73
N ARG A 247 53.88 -69.40 67.98
CA ARG A 247 52.93 -70.40 68.49
C ARG A 247 53.47 -71.84 68.52
N GLN A 248 54.69 -72.08 68.02
CA GLN A 248 55.31 -73.41 68.07
C GLN A 248 55.70 -73.80 69.50
N SER A 249 55.94 -75.10 69.74
CA SER A 249 56.41 -75.56 71.05
C SER A 249 57.85 -75.12 71.29
N ASP A 250 58.23 -74.94 72.56
CA ASP A 250 59.55 -74.46 72.96
C ASP A 250 60.70 -75.25 72.31
N ILE A 251 60.56 -76.58 72.18
CA ILE A 251 61.58 -77.44 71.56
C ILE A 251 61.67 -77.21 70.05
N ALA A 252 60.56 -76.96 69.36
CA ALA A 252 60.54 -76.73 67.91
C ALA A 252 61.07 -75.34 67.55
N LEU A 253 60.70 -74.32 68.35
CA LEU A 253 61.18 -72.96 68.20
C LEU A 253 62.70 -72.83 68.43
N LEU A 254 63.24 -73.59 69.39
CA LEU A 254 64.67 -73.57 69.76
C LEU A 254 65.55 -74.56 68.97
N LYS A 255 64.96 -75.47 68.17
CA LYS A 255 65.73 -76.37 67.29
C LYS A 255 66.13 -75.71 65.96
N ASP A 256 65.58 -74.54 65.65
CA ASP A 256 65.85 -73.80 64.43
C ASP A 256 67.16 -72.99 64.55
N ASP A 257 68.24 -73.64 65.03
CA ASP A 257 69.58 -73.07 65.10
C ASP A 257 70.24 -73.14 63.70
N GLY A 258 69.97 -72.12 62.88
CA GLY A 258 71.05 -71.41 62.18
C GLY A 258 71.74 -72.06 60.97
N GLU A 259 71.12 -72.96 60.21
CA GLU A 259 71.61 -73.30 58.86
C GLU A 259 70.51 -73.11 57.81
N GLY A 260 70.34 -71.85 57.36
CA GLY A 260 69.80 -71.56 56.03
C GLY A 260 68.46 -70.81 55.94
N ARG A 261 68.12 -69.90 56.86
CA ARG A 261 66.96 -69.02 56.67
C ARG A 261 67.34 -67.55 56.77
N ASP A 262 67.00 -66.81 55.72
CA ASP A 262 67.07 -65.36 55.62
C ASP A 262 66.23 -64.73 56.74
N ASP A 263 66.85 -64.52 57.89
CA ASP A 263 66.47 -63.49 58.87
C ASP A 263 67.00 -62.12 58.42
N GLU A 264 66.88 -61.82 57.12
CA GLU A 264 67.01 -60.45 56.66
C GLU A 264 65.77 -59.69 57.17
N GLU A 265 66.02 -58.82 58.14
CA GLU A 265 65.09 -57.81 58.62
C GLU A 265 64.53 -57.08 57.39
N ILE A 266 63.25 -57.30 57.05
CA ILE A 266 62.63 -56.65 55.88
C ILE A 266 62.67 -55.14 56.18
N ASP A 267 63.51 -54.40 55.45
CA ASP A 267 63.52 -52.93 55.55
C ASP A 267 62.28 -52.37 54.85
N LEU A 268 61.19 -52.36 55.61
CA LEU A 268 59.88 -51.86 55.19
C LEU A 268 59.87 -50.34 55.01
N SER A 269 60.88 -49.64 55.52
CA SER A 269 60.94 -48.17 55.54
C SER A 269 61.52 -47.58 54.26
N SER A 270 62.44 -48.28 53.59
CA SER A 270 63.05 -47.83 52.33
C SER A 270 62.22 -48.16 51.09
N SER A 271 61.21 -49.02 51.19
CA SER A 271 60.38 -49.48 50.07
C SER A 271 59.07 -48.71 49.87
N LEU A 272 58.68 -47.82 50.79
CA LEU A 272 57.43 -47.08 50.69
C LEU A 272 57.60 -45.82 49.85
N PRO A 273 56.63 -45.48 48.97
CA PRO A 273 56.73 -44.24 48.22
C PRO A 273 56.65 -43.01 49.14
N THR A 274 57.66 -42.15 49.08
CA THR A 274 57.77 -40.96 49.94
C THR A 274 57.61 -39.65 49.19
N MET A 275 57.80 -39.66 47.86
CA MET A 275 57.63 -38.48 47.00
C MET A 275 57.03 -38.86 45.65
N PHE A 276 56.02 -38.11 45.22
CA PHE A 276 55.45 -38.18 43.88
C PHE A 276 55.00 -36.79 43.46
N GLN A 277 54.87 -36.57 42.15
CA GLN A 277 54.52 -35.27 41.58
C GLN A 277 53.09 -35.30 41.07
N LEU A 278 52.32 -34.29 41.45
CA LEU A 278 50.98 -34.02 40.94
C LEU A 278 50.96 -32.66 40.27
N GLN A 279 50.04 -32.49 39.34
CA GLN A 279 49.80 -31.24 38.64
C GLN A 279 48.62 -30.50 39.28
N GLU A 280 48.84 -29.29 39.79
CA GLU A 280 47.76 -28.45 40.33
C GLU A 280 47.22 -27.52 39.21
N PRO A 281 45.94 -27.63 38.83
CA PRO A 281 45.38 -26.80 37.77
C PRO A 281 45.03 -25.40 38.28
N GLU A 282 45.51 -24.37 37.58
CA GLU A 282 45.17 -22.97 37.82
C GLU A 282 44.54 -22.32 36.59
N LEU A 283 43.45 -21.57 36.78
CA LEU A 283 42.79 -20.84 35.71
C LEU A 283 43.47 -19.48 35.50
N VAL A 284 44.26 -19.36 34.43
CA VAL A 284 44.78 -18.06 33.98
C VAL A 284 43.70 -17.34 33.16
N ARG A 285 43.19 -16.23 33.71
CA ARG A 285 42.18 -15.40 33.02
C ARG A 285 42.87 -14.42 32.08
N THR A 286 42.45 -14.40 30.83
CA THR A 286 42.77 -13.29 29.92
C THR A 286 41.74 -12.18 30.11
N GLU A 287 42.16 -11.05 30.67
CA GLU A 287 41.27 -9.89 30.79
C GLU A 287 41.00 -9.29 29.40
N HIS A 288 39.75 -9.33 28.95
CA HIS A 288 39.32 -8.60 27.77
C HIS A 288 38.85 -7.21 28.19
N THR A 289 39.48 -6.16 27.66
CA THR A 289 39.17 -4.76 28.00
C THR A 289 37.84 -4.27 27.43
N LYS A 290 37.20 -5.04 26.54
CA LYS A 290 35.92 -4.72 25.91
C LYS A 290 35.00 -5.95 25.88
N PRO A 291 33.67 -5.77 25.99
CA PRO A 291 32.70 -6.84 25.76
C PRO A 291 32.79 -7.36 24.33
N VAL A 292 32.41 -8.62 24.14
CA VAL A 292 32.35 -9.25 22.80
C VAL A 292 31.18 -8.65 22.04
N GLU A 293 31.47 -7.81 21.03
CA GLU A 293 30.48 -7.26 20.11
C GLU A 293 30.40 -8.11 18.84
N VAL A 294 29.19 -8.49 18.44
CA VAL A 294 28.95 -9.31 17.24
C VAL A 294 28.91 -8.43 15.97
N GLY A 295 28.41 -7.20 16.09
CA GLY A 295 28.34 -6.24 14.99
C GLY A 295 27.56 -4.98 15.37
N GLN A 296 27.70 -3.94 14.54
CA GLN A 296 27.01 -2.66 14.70
C GLN A 296 26.28 -2.29 13.41
N VAL A 297 25.10 -1.70 13.52
CA VAL A 297 24.36 -1.19 12.36
C VAL A 297 24.90 0.19 12.00
N THR A 298 25.37 0.34 10.76
CA THR A 298 25.74 1.62 10.15
C THR A 298 24.78 1.94 9.00
N THR A 299 24.40 3.21 8.86
CA THR A 299 23.46 3.65 7.80
C THR A 299 24.14 4.60 6.85
N ASN A 300 24.01 4.36 5.54
CA ASN A 300 24.37 5.32 4.50
C ASN A 300 23.10 5.99 3.99
N THR A 301 23.10 7.32 3.95
CA THR A 301 22.01 8.10 3.37
C THR A 301 22.12 8.05 1.86
N PHE A 302 21.02 7.75 1.17
CA PHE A 302 20.96 7.83 -0.29
C PHE A 302 19.70 8.57 -0.71
N THR A 303 19.79 9.30 -1.81
CA THR A 303 18.68 10.05 -2.39
C THR A 303 18.03 9.23 -3.51
N VAL A 304 16.71 9.17 -3.50
CA VAL A 304 15.94 8.51 -4.56
C VAL A 304 15.38 9.58 -5.47
N ASN A 305 15.72 9.53 -6.76
CA ASN A 305 15.00 10.29 -7.78
C ASN A 305 13.84 9.44 -8.33
N THR A 306 12.62 9.96 -8.25
CA THR A 306 11.42 9.28 -8.76
C THR A 306 11.08 9.64 -10.21
N GLU A 307 11.93 10.45 -10.85
CA GLU A 307 11.76 10.93 -12.23
C GLU A 307 12.63 10.15 -13.23
N ASP A 308 13.65 9.44 -12.75
CA ASP A 308 14.49 8.57 -13.55
C ASP A 308 13.94 7.13 -13.50
N GLU A 309 13.33 6.67 -14.59
CA GLU A 309 12.88 5.27 -14.77
C GLU A 309 14.05 4.26 -14.74
N GLU A 310 15.30 4.74 -14.73
CA GLU A 310 16.53 3.96 -14.79
C GLU A 310 17.40 4.03 -13.51
N SER A 311 16.91 4.59 -12.39
CA SER A 311 17.66 4.54 -11.11
C SER A 311 17.55 3.17 -10.43
N GLY A 312 18.02 2.14 -11.14
CA GLY A 312 18.52 0.93 -10.53
C GLY A 312 19.77 1.27 -9.73
N LEU A 313 19.60 1.68 -8.47
CA LEU A 313 20.62 1.70 -7.41
C LEU A 313 22.08 1.83 -7.92
N GLU A 314 22.46 2.97 -8.48
CA GLU A 314 23.89 3.31 -8.58
C GLU A 314 24.36 3.75 -7.20
N VAL A 315 25.19 2.90 -6.59
CA VAL A 315 25.85 3.13 -5.32
C VAL A 315 27.00 4.11 -5.59
N ALA A 316 26.77 5.40 -5.33
CA ALA A 316 27.86 6.36 -5.20
C ALA A 316 28.55 6.12 -3.84
N LEU A 317 29.76 5.57 -3.90
CA LEU A 317 30.70 5.51 -2.78
C LEU A 317 31.36 6.89 -2.66
N GLU A 318 30.95 7.68 -1.67
CA GLU A 318 31.84 8.66 -1.05
C GLU A 318 31.92 8.29 0.43
N GLY A 319 33.07 7.69 0.76
CA GLY A 319 33.43 7.45 2.14
C GLY A 319 33.84 8.75 2.79
N ASP A 320 33.48 8.90 4.06
CA ASP A 320 34.33 9.62 5.00
C ASP A 320 34.39 8.82 6.29
N LEU A 321 35.58 8.26 6.51
CA LEU A 321 36.10 7.85 7.79
C LEU A 321 36.30 9.11 8.64
N ALA A 322 35.59 9.24 9.75
CA ALA A 322 36.08 10.02 10.88
C ALA A 322 35.38 9.64 12.20
N VAL A 323 36.18 8.96 13.04
CA VAL A 323 36.13 8.80 14.51
C VAL A 323 35.14 7.79 15.09
#